data_AF-A0A8T4M4F8-F1
#
_entry.id   AF-A0A8T4M4F8-F1
#
_cell.length_a   1.000
_cell.length_b   1.000
_cell.length_c   1.000
_cell.angle_alpha   90.00
_cell.angle_beta   90.00
_cell.angle_gamma   90.00
#
_symmetry.space_group_name_H-M   'P 1'
#
loop_
_entity.id
_entity.type
_entity.pdbx_description
1 polymer ?
#
loop_
_entity_poly.entity_id
_entity_poly.type
_entity_poly.pdbx_seq_one_letter_code
_entity_poly.pdbx_strand_id
1 'polypeptide(L)'
;MNKEIWEIWLEDEERREKDFHRYSKSKKVKREIEIQELVKGHIDKADHNLKFTNSILEAGKFNDWAVVSAYYSIYHVSLALCALKGYSTKDHLATLLILIREFYKKELNKEDIEVIGNATIKKKKFCTTLKQRQKGQ
;
A
#
# COMPACT_ATOMS: atom_id res chain seq x y z
N MET A 1 18.18 -2.48 -14.54
CA MET A 1 17.33 -3.04 -13.45
C MET A 1 16.12 -3.68 -14.08
N ASN A 2 15.71 -4.87 -13.64
CA ASN A 2 14.41 -5.40 -14.03
C ASN A 2 13.32 -4.52 -13.41
N LYS A 3 12.34 -4.08 -14.21
CA LYS A 3 11.18 -3.34 -13.72
C LYS A 3 10.43 -4.19 -12.69
N GLU A 4 10.03 -3.58 -11.58
CA GLU A 4 9.10 -4.17 -10.64
C GLU A 4 7.73 -4.37 -11.30
N ILE A 5 6.96 -5.35 -10.84
CA ILE A 5 5.70 -5.72 -11.51
C ILE A 5 4.69 -4.57 -11.57
N TRP A 6 4.68 -3.68 -10.57
CA TRP A 6 3.77 -2.53 -10.54
C TRP A 6 4.17 -1.46 -11.56
N GLU A 7 5.45 -1.34 -11.91
CA GLU A 7 5.92 -0.44 -12.98
C GLU A 7 5.41 -0.92 -14.34
N ILE A 8 5.37 -2.24 -14.54
CA ILE A 8 4.81 -2.84 -15.76
C ILE A 8 3.32 -2.53 -15.86
N TRP A 9 2.55 -2.61 -14.76
CA TRP A 9 1.11 -2.32 -14.78
C TRP A 9 0.75 -0.88 -15.15
N LEU A 10 1.68 0.08 -15.00
CA LEU A 10 1.48 1.48 -15.41
C LEU A 10 1.50 1.65 -16.93
N GLU A 11 2.21 0.78 -17.64
CA GLU A 11 2.48 0.86 -19.07
C GLU A 11 1.65 -0.18 -19.87
N ASP A 12 1.42 -1.36 -19.29
CA ASP A 12 0.79 -2.50 -19.94
C ASP A 12 -0.56 -2.84 -19.28
N GLU A 13 -1.64 -2.39 -19.93
CA GLU A 13 -3.02 -2.62 -19.48
C GLU A 13 -3.46 -4.07 -19.61
N GLU A 14 -3.04 -4.78 -20.66
CA GLU A 14 -3.39 -6.19 -20.86
C GLU A 14 -2.79 -7.03 -19.72
N ARG A 15 -1.52 -6.78 -19.40
CA ARG A 15 -0.86 -7.44 -18.28
C ARG A 15 -1.52 -7.12 -16.94
N ARG A 16 -1.88 -5.85 -16.72
CA ARG A 16 -2.60 -5.42 -15.51
C ARG A 16 -3.92 -6.15 -15.34
N GLU A 17 -4.75 -6.22 -16.38
CA GLU A 17 -6.04 -6.92 -16.30
C GLU A 17 -5.85 -8.42 -16.11
N LYS A 18 -4.90 -9.06 -16.80
CA LYS A 18 -4.58 -10.48 -16.59
C LYS A 18 -4.19 -10.77 -15.13
N ASP A 19 -3.37 -9.89 -14.55
CA ASP A 19 -2.94 -10.01 -13.15
C ASP A 19 -4.09 -9.75 -12.16
N PHE A 20 -5.01 -8.82 -12.48
CA PHE A 20 -6.24 -8.60 -11.70
C PHE A 20 -7.13 -9.84 -11.66
N HIS A 21 -7.36 -10.49 -12.80
CA HIS A 21 -8.12 -11.74 -12.86
C HIS A 21 -7.46 -12.84 -12.02
N ARG A 22 -6.13 -12.98 -12.12
CA ARG A 22 -5.36 -13.94 -11.29
C ARG A 22 -5.47 -13.62 -9.80
N TYR A 23 -5.40 -12.36 -9.41
CA TYR A 23 -5.46 -11.93 -8.02
C TYR A 23 -6.87 -12.11 -7.44
N SER A 24 -7.91 -11.89 -8.26
CA SER A 24 -9.30 -12.18 -7.90
C SER A 24 -9.52 -13.68 -7.69
N LYS A 25 -9.04 -14.53 -8.63
CA LYS A 25 -9.16 -16.00 -8.52
C LYS A 25 -8.44 -16.56 -7.29
N SER A 26 -7.28 -16.00 -6.94
CA SER A 26 -6.50 -16.39 -5.74
C SER A 26 -6.98 -15.72 -4.45
N LYS A 27 -8.08 -14.96 -4.50
CA LYS A 27 -8.66 -14.22 -3.36
C LYS A 27 -7.68 -13.24 -2.71
N LYS A 28 -6.70 -12.71 -3.46
CA LYS A 28 -5.82 -11.62 -3.04
C LYS A 28 -6.51 -10.26 -3.15
N VAL A 29 -7.43 -10.15 -4.12
CA VAL A 29 -8.45 -9.12 -4.23
C VAL A 29 -9.79 -9.80 -4.02
N LYS A 30 -10.69 -9.19 -3.25
CA LYS A 30 -12.07 -9.66 -3.07
C LYS A 30 -13.03 -8.50 -3.31
N ARG A 31 -14.24 -8.82 -3.76
CA ARG A 31 -15.36 -7.88 -3.78
C ARG A 31 -15.96 -7.77 -2.39
N GLU A 32 -16.27 -6.56 -1.97
CA GLU A 32 -16.90 -6.27 -0.68
C GLU A 32 -18.25 -5.58 -0.89
N ILE A 33 -19.16 -5.81 0.07
CA ILE A 33 -20.52 -5.27 0.07
C ILE A 33 -20.66 -4.16 1.12
N GLU A 34 -20.02 -4.33 2.28
CA GLU A 34 -20.03 -3.37 3.39
C GLU A 34 -18.98 -2.26 3.21
N ILE A 35 -19.12 -1.49 2.13
CA ILE A 35 -18.12 -0.50 1.68
C ILE A 35 -17.91 0.60 2.73
N GLN A 36 -18.98 1.16 3.29
CA GLN A 36 -18.90 2.35 4.16
C GLN A 36 -18.13 2.08 5.46
N GLU A 37 -18.42 0.97 6.13
CA GLU A 37 -17.75 0.59 7.37
C GLU A 37 -16.28 0.26 7.14
N LEU A 38 -15.98 -0.43 6.04
CA LEU A 38 -14.61 -0.78 5.67
C LEU A 38 -13.77 0.47 5.35
N VAL A 39 -14.34 1.41 4.58
CA VAL A 39 -13.71 2.70 4.28
C VAL A 39 -13.44 3.47 5.57
N LYS A 40 -14.46 3.63 6.42
CA LYS A 40 -14.32 4.33 7.70
C LYS A 40 -13.24 3.70 8.58
N GLY A 41 -13.26 2.38 8.75
CA GLY A 41 -12.27 1.68 9.57
C GLY A 41 -10.83 1.82 9.04
N HIS A 42 -10.64 1.99 7.74
CA HIS A 42 -9.33 2.30 7.17
C HIS A 42 -8.92 3.76 7.36
N ILE A 43 -9.83 4.72 7.18
CA ILE A 43 -9.57 6.14 7.45
C ILE A 43 -9.21 6.37 8.93
N ASP A 44 -9.95 5.78 9.86
CA ASP A 44 -9.68 5.90 11.30
C ASP A 44 -8.28 5.38 11.66
N LYS A 45 -7.85 4.25 11.06
CA LYS A 45 -6.50 3.70 11.24
C LYS A 45 -5.43 4.57 10.59
N ALA A 46 -5.72 5.17 9.45
CA ALA A 46 -4.78 6.09 8.79
C ALA A 46 -4.53 7.33 9.65
N ASP A 47 -5.61 7.93 10.17
CA ASP A 47 -5.57 9.09 11.05
C ASP A 47 -4.82 8.78 12.36
N HIS A 48 -5.12 7.64 13.00
CA HIS A 48 -4.40 7.20 14.19
C HIS A 48 -2.89 7.07 13.96
N ASN A 49 -2.48 6.42 12.86
CA ASN A 49 -1.06 6.27 12.52
C ASN A 49 -0.39 7.61 12.20
N LEU A 50 -1.12 8.56 11.59
CA LEU A 50 -0.60 9.88 11.28
C LEU A 50 -0.39 10.72 12.55
N LYS A 51 -1.36 10.69 13.47
CA LYS A 51 -1.23 11.32 14.79
C LYS A 51 -0.03 10.76 15.56
N PHE A 52 0.16 9.44 15.52
CA PHE A 52 1.32 8.80 16.13
C PHE A 52 2.64 9.24 15.46
N THR A 53 2.67 9.32 14.13
CA THR A 53 3.82 9.84 13.36
C THR A 53 4.20 11.23 13.85
N ASN A 54 3.23 12.15 13.95
CA ASN A 54 3.48 13.52 14.39
C ASN A 54 4.04 13.57 15.81
N SER A 55 3.49 12.78 16.74
CA SER A 55 3.99 12.73 18.11
C SER A 55 5.45 12.26 18.21
N ILE A 56 5.87 11.34 17.35
CA ILE A 56 7.26 10.86 17.30
C ILE A 56 8.17 11.96 16.75
N LEU A 57 7.75 12.63 15.67
CA LEU A 57 8.52 13.71 15.06
C LEU A 57 8.69 14.89 16.03
N GLU A 58 7.64 15.27 16.75
CA GLU A 58 7.68 16.30 17.79
C GLU A 58 8.62 15.94 18.95
N ALA A 59 8.66 14.66 19.35
CA ALA A 59 9.58 14.18 20.37
C ALA A 59 11.06 14.18 19.91
N GLY A 60 11.32 14.31 18.60
CA GLY A 60 12.67 14.36 18.02
C GLY A 60 13.49 13.08 18.20
N LYS A 61 12.84 11.95 18.46
CA LYS A 61 13.45 10.63 18.74
C LYS A 61 12.70 9.54 17.99
N PHE A 62 13.33 8.38 17.77
CA PHE A 62 12.69 7.21 17.13
C PHE A 62 12.21 7.46 15.68
N ASN A 63 13.01 8.17 14.88
CA ASN A 63 12.66 8.54 13.50
C ASN A 63 12.35 7.34 12.59
N ASP A 64 12.93 6.18 12.87
CA ASP A 64 12.58 4.92 12.22
C ASP A 64 11.10 4.55 12.43
N TRP A 65 10.58 4.76 13.63
CA TRP A 65 9.16 4.58 13.93
C TRP A 65 8.26 5.64 13.30
N ALA A 66 8.73 6.87 13.14
CA ALA A 66 8.01 7.89 12.37
C ALA A 66 7.83 7.45 10.90
N VAL A 67 8.89 6.91 10.28
CA VAL A 67 8.80 6.39 8.91
C VAL A 67 7.85 5.19 8.80
N VAL A 68 7.90 4.27 9.77
CA VAL A 68 7.02 3.08 9.79
C VAL A 68 5.56 3.46 9.99
N SER A 69 5.26 4.41 10.87
CA SER A 69 3.90 4.88 11.13
C SER A 69 3.33 5.67 9.94
N ALA A 70 4.12 6.57 9.35
CA ALA A 70 3.74 7.28 8.12
C ALA A 70 3.41 6.30 6.98
N TYR A 71 4.23 5.26 6.82
CA TYR A 71 3.98 4.19 5.85
C TYR A 71 2.62 3.52 6.06
N TYR A 72 2.30 3.13 7.31
CA TYR A 72 1.03 2.47 7.59
C TYR A 72 -0.17 3.42 7.47
N SER A 73 0.02 4.72 7.70
CA SER A 73 -1.00 5.72 7.41
C SER A 73 -1.34 5.74 5.91
N ILE A 74 -0.32 5.87 5.04
CA ILE A 74 -0.49 5.84 3.57
C ILE A 74 -1.11 4.51 3.11
N TYR A 75 -0.67 3.40 3.69
CA TYR A 75 -1.21 2.08 3.35
C TYR A 75 -2.70 1.97 3.71
N HIS A 76 -3.12 2.50 4.86
CA HIS A 76 -4.52 2.48 5.24
C HIS A 76 -5.39 3.41 4.36
N VAL A 77 -4.89 4.58 3.96
CA VAL A 77 -5.58 5.41 2.94
C VAL A 77 -5.71 4.65 1.62
N SER A 78 -4.67 3.93 1.21
CA SER A 78 -4.68 3.10 0.00
C SER A 78 -5.73 1.99 0.06
N LEU A 79 -5.89 1.35 1.22
CA LEU A 79 -6.94 0.35 1.45
C LEU A 79 -8.33 0.98 1.45
N ALA A 80 -8.50 2.19 2.01
CA ALA A 80 -9.77 2.91 1.94
C ALA A 80 -10.16 3.23 0.49
N LEU A 81 -9.21 3.64 -0.37
CA LEU A 81 -9.45 3.84 -1.80
C LEU A 81 -9.87 2.54 -2.51
N CYS A 82 -9.24 1.42 -2.19
CA CYS A 82 -9.65 0.11 -2.72
C CYS A 82 -11.09 -0.22 -2.29
N ALA A 83 -11.41 0.00 -1.00
CA ALA A 83 -12.73 -0.26 -0.44
C ALA A 83 -13.81 0.62 -1.09
N LEU A 84 -13.52 1.91 -1.38
CA LEU A 84 -14.41 2.81 -2.11
C LEU A 84 -14.79 2.28 -3.51
N LYS A 85 -13.93 1.47 -4.15
CA LYS A 85 -14.21 0.80 -5.41
C LYS A 85 -14.80 -0.61 -5.24
N GLY A 86 -15.19 -0.96 -4.01
CA GLY A 86 -15.81 -2.23 -3.66
C GLY A 86 -14.83 -3.39 -3.57
N TYR A 87 -13.56 -3.14 -3.21
CA TYR A 87 -12.55 -4.18 -3.08
C TYR A 87 -11.84 -4.18 -1.71
N SER A 88 -11.55 -5.38 -1.19
CA SER A 88 -10.52 -5.58 -0.17
C SER A 88 -9.30 -6.29 -0.75
N THR A 89 -8.13 -6.02 -0.18
CA THR A 89 -6.85 -6.57 -0.64
C THR A 89 -6.08 -7.22 0.50
N LYS A 90 -5.36 -8.31 0.21
CA LYS A 90 -4.60 -9.09 1.21
C LYS A 90 -3.14 -8.68 1.35
N ASP A 91 -2.58 -8.02 0.36
CA ASP A 91 -1.18 -7.62 0.35
C ASP A 91 -0.98 -6.28 -0.39
N HIS A 92 0.23 -5.73 -0.24
CA HIS A 92 0.56 -4.43 -0.81
C HIS A 92 0.54 -4.40 -2.33
N LEU A 93 0.93 -5.50 -3.00
CA LEU A 93 0.89 -5.57 -4.46
C LEU A 93 -0.55 -5.61 -4.98
N ALA A 94 -1.44 -6.35 -4.31
CA ALA A 94 -2.86 -6.34 -4.62
C ALA A 94 -3.48 -4.94 -4.43
N THR A 95 -3.03 -4.22 -3.41
CA THR A 95 -3.44 -2.82 -3.17
C THR A 95 -2.99 -1.91 -4.32
N LEU A 96 -1.71 -1.95 -4.69
CA LEU A 96 -1.19 -1.19 -5.83
C LEU A 96 -1.90 -1.52 -7.14
N LEU A 97 -2.20 -2.79 -7.38
CA LEU A 97 -2.90 -3.23 -8.58
C LEU A 97 -4.27 -2.55 -8.70
N ILE A 98 -5.04 -2.49 -7.61
CA ILE A 98 -6.34 -1.81 -7.59
C ILE A 98 -6.18 -0.30 -7.74
N LEU A 99 -5.21 0.31 -7.04
CA LEU A 99 -4.96 1.75 -7.18
C LEU A 99 -4.64 2.13 -8.63
N ILE A 100 -3.75 1.40 -9.28
CA ILE A 100 -3.37 1.64 -10.68
C ILE A 100 -4.57 1.41 -11.60
N ARG A 101 -5.29 0.31 -11.42
CA ARG A 101 -6.42 -0.04 -12.28
C ARG A 101 -7.56 0.98 -12.19
N GLU A 102 -7.88 1.44 -10.99
CA GLU A 102 -9.09 2.21 -10.75
C GLU A 102 -8.85 3.72 -10.82
N PHE A 103 -7.67 4.21 -10.42
CA PHE A 103 -7.42 5.64 -10.18
C PHE A 103 -6.25 6.25 -10.98
N TYR A 104 -5.30 5.45 -11.48
CA TYR A 104 -4.16 6.01 -12.23
C TYR A 104 -4.62 6.67 -13.53
N LYS A 105 -4.08 7.87 -13.80
CA LYS A 105 -4.49 8.79 -14.90
C LYS A 105 -5.90 9.36 -14.79
N LYS A 106 -6.56 9.17 -13.63
CA LYS A 106 -7.84 9.79 -13.30
C LYS A 106 -7.65 10.73 -12.12
N GLU A 107 -7.54 10.15 -10.92
CA GLU A 107 -7.34 10.88 -9.67
C GLU A 107 -5.90 10.79 -9.14
N LEU A 108 -5.14 9.76 -9.55
CA LEU A 108 -3.73 9.58 -9.15
C LEU A 108 -2.79 9.70 -10.35
N ASN A 109 -1.68 10.40 -10.14
CA ASN A 109 -0.59 10.51 -11.10
C ASN A 109 0.49 9.43 -10.85
N LYS A 110 1.57 9.46 -11.65
CA LYS A 110 2.65 8.47 -11.54
C LYS A 110 3.41 8.61 -10.21
N GLU A 111 3.68 9.84 -9.78
CA GLU A 111 4.41 10.13 -8.53
C GLU A 111 3.64 9.61 -7.31
N ASP A 112 2.32 9.75 -7.30
CA ASP A 112 1.45 9.20 -6.25
C ASP A 112 1.62 7.68 -6.15
N ILE A 113 1.58 6.98 -7.28
CA ILE A 113 1.78 5.52 -7.32
C ILE A 113 3.21 5.15 -6.92
N GLU A 114 4.21 5.90 -7.35
CA GLU A 114 5.62 5.68 -7.00
C GLU A 114 5.84 5.84 -5.49
N VAL A 115 5.21 6.82 -4.83
CA VAL A 115 5.29 6.98 -3.37
C VAL A 115 4.76 5.73 -2.67
N ILE A 116 3.57 5.25 -3.04
CA ILE A 116 2.94 4.08 -2.42
C ILE A 116 3.74 2.79 -2.73
N GLY A 117 4.20 2.65 -3.97
CA GLY A 117 5.00 1.52 -4.44
C GLY A 117 6.35 1.43 -3.76
N ASN A 118 7.07 2.54 -3.67
CA ASN A 118 8.38 2.60 -3.04
C ASN A 118 8.30 2.43 -1.53
N ALA A 119 7.27 2.97 -0.87
CA ALA A 119 7.08 2.78 0.56
C ALA A 119 6.88 1.29 0.90
N THR A 120 6.17 0.56 0.03
CA THR A 120 5.99 -0.90 0.14
C THR A 120 7.33 -1.66 0.02
N ILE A 121 8.19 -1.27 -0.92
CA ILE A 121 9.46 -1.96 -1.21
C ILE A 121 10.52 -1.64 -0.16
N LYS A 122 10.65 -0.37 0.26
CA LYS A 122 11.65 0.08 1.24
C LYS A 122 11.48 -0.63 2.59
N LYS A 123 10.25 -0.86 3.03
CA LYS A 123 9.97 -1.66 4.24
C LYS A 123 10.47 -3.11 4.12
N LYS A 124 10.24 -3.77 2.97
CA LYS A 124 10.66 -5.16 2.77
C LYS A 124 12.18 -5.30 2.84
N LYS A 125 12.93 -4.35 2.27
CA LYS A 125 14.40 -4.31 2.35
C LYS A 125 14.87 -4.09 3.79
N PHE A 126 14.30 -3.11 4.51
CA PHE A 126 14.65 -2.82 5.91
C PHE A 126 14.42 -4.03 6.85
N CYS A 127 13.24 -4.67 6.77
CA CYS A 127 12.94 -5.85 7.57
C CYS A 127 13.87 -7.05 7.26
N THR A 128 14.30 -7.19 6.00
CA THR A 128 15.21 -8.27 5.60
C THR A 128 16.60 -8.07 6.20
N THR A 129 17.11 -6.84 6.18
CA THR A 129 18.40 -6.47 6.79
C THR A 129 18.40 -6.68 8.31
N LEU A 130 17.30 -6.33 9.00
CA LEU A 130 17.17 -6.56 10.46
C LEU A 130 17.15 -8.05 10.81
N LYS A 131 16.42 -8.88 10.06
CA LYS A 131 16.38 -10.34 10.28
C LYS A 131 17.74 -11.01 10.07
N GLN A 132 18.56 -10.49 9.15
CA GLN A 132 19.93 -10.99 8.96
C GLN A 132 20.85 -10.62 10.12
N ARG A 133 20.71 -9.42 10.68
CA ARG A 133 21.48 -8.97 11.86
C ARG A 133 21.12 -9.75 13.14
N GLN A 134 19.86 -10.12 13.32
CA GLN A 134 19.41 -10.92 14.47
C GLN A 134 19.78 -12.41 14.40
N LYS A 135 20.11 -12.94 13.21
CA LYS A 135 20.57 -14.33 13.02
C LYS A 135 22.08 -14.49 13.11
N GLY A 136 22.82 -13.40 13.25
CA GLY A 136 24.27 -13.37 13.42
C GLY A 136 24.73 -12.99 14.83
N GLN A 137 23.82 -13.04 15.81
CA GLN A 137 24.09 -12.92 17.24
C GLN A 137 23.82 -14.26 17.92
#